data_AF-A0A8X7C9E7-F1
#
_entry.id   AF-A0A8X7C9E7-F1
#
_cell.length_a   1.000
_cell.length_b   1.000
_cell.length_c   1.000
_cell.angle_alpha   90.00
_cell.angle_beta   90.00
_cell.angle_gamma   90.00
#
_symmetry.space_group_name_H-M   'P 1'
#
loop_
_entity.id
_entity.type
_entity.pdbx_description
1 polymer ?
#
loop_
_entity_poly.entity_id
_entity_poly.type
_entity_poly.pdbx_seq_one_letter_code
_entity_poly.pdbx_strand_id
1 'polypeptide(L)'
;MNEASFELRCWTHTGVKYQEIQNVLGLKWDTEADELYCVGPQVDMEASEVVTKRKLLSIVNSIHNLIGFTSPATLLPKLLFQEAWRNKLG
;
A
#
# COMPACT_ATOMS: atom_id res chain seq x y z
N MET A 1 -17.66 37.21 -17.66
CA MET A 1 -17.89 35.80 -18.03
C MET A 1 -17.18 34.95 -16.99
N ASN A 2 -17.87 34.62 -15.90
CA ASN A 2 -17.40 33.76 -14.80
C ASN A 2 -18.65 33.29 -14.05
N GLU A 3 -19.04 32.00 -14.14
CA GLU A 3 -20.09 31.45 -13.25
C GLU A 3 -20.22 29.91 -13.19
N ALA A 4 -19.26 29.13 -13.73
CA ALA A 4 -19.27 27.67 -13.57
C ALA A 4 -17.86 27.05 -13.70
N SER A 5 -16.86 27.66 -13.06
CA SER A 5 -15.52 27.09 -13.01
C SER A 5 -15.51 25.99 -11.95
N PHE A 6 -15.68 24.73 -12.35
CA PHE A 6 -15.29 23.63 -11.49
C PHE A 6 -13.80 23.78 -11.21
N GLU A 7 -13.42 24.02 -9.95
CA GLU A 7 -12.06 23.75 -9.52
C GLU A 7 -11.85 22.24 -9.61
N LEU A 8 -11.41 21.78 -10.78
CA LEU A 8 -10.93 20.42 -11.00
C LEU A 8 -9.63 20.25 -10.23
N ARG A 9 -9.71 20.12 -8.91
CA ARG A 9 -8.55 19.88 -8.05
C ARG A 9 -7.97 18.53 -8.44
N CYS A 10 -6.70 18.55 -8.87
CA CYS A 10 -5.88 17.38 -9.10
C CYS A 10 -6.29 16.46 -10.27
N TRP A 11 -6.99 16.98 -11.29
CA TRP A 11 -7.09 16.26 -12.56
C TRP A 11 -5.76 16.36 -13.29
N THR A 12 -5.06 15.23 -13.40
CA THR A 12 -3.91 15.11 -14.29
C THR A 12 -4.39 15.00 -15.73
N HIS A 13 -3.81 15.81 -16.61
CA HIS A 13 -4.06 15.76 -18.04
C HIS A 13 -2.72 15.66 -18.76
N THR A 14 -2.76 15.14 -19.99
CA THR A 14 -1.58 14.96 -20.83
C THR A 14 -0.88 16.31 -21.02
N GLY A 15 0.37 16.43 -20.54
CA GLY A 15 1.19 17.63 -20.72
C GLY A 15 1.52 18.43 -19.45
N VAL A 16 1.00 18.07 -18.28
CA VAL A 16 1.30 18.76 -17.02
C VAL A 16 2.14 17.90 -16.07
N LYS A 17 3.40 18.32 -15.86
CA LYS A 17 4.35 17.72 -14.91
C LYS A 17 4.15 18.27 -13.50
N TYR A 18 3.09 17.89 -12.79
CA TYR A 18 3.00 18.11 -11.35
C TYR A 18 3.18 16.78 -10.62
N GLN A 19 4.30 16.68 -9.90
CA GLN A 19 4.74 15.55 -9.08
C GLN A 19 5.05 14.26 -9.86
N GLU A 20 6.32 13.86 -9.86
CA GLU A 20 6.83 12.64 -10.50
C GLU A 20 6.04 11.40 -10.06
N ILE A 21 5.68 11.34 -8.77
CA ILE A 21 4.99 10.22 -8.13
C ILE A 21 3.62 10.63 -7.62
N GLN A 22 2.58 9.96 -8.11
CA GLN A 22 1.19 10.18 -7.69
C GLN A 22 0.60 8.98 -6.96
N ASN A 23 -0.41 9.23 -6.10
CA ASN A 23 -1.18 8.17 -5.47
C ASN A 23 -2.42 7.87 -6.32
N VAL A 24 -2.52 6.65 -6.85
CA VAL A 24 -3.70 6.20 -7.61
C VAL A 24 -4.18 4.90 -7.00
N LEU A 25 -5.42 4.87 -6.50
CA LEU A 25 -6.02 3.64 -5.98
C LEU A 25 -5.15 2.93 -4.93
N GLY A 26 -4.50 3.68 -4.04
CA GLY A 26 -3.61 3.13 -3.01
C GLY A 26 -2.25 2.60 -3.52
N LEU A 27 -1.97 2.75 -4.81
CA LEU A 27 -0.68 2.48 -5.44
C LEU A 27 0.06 3.79 -5.70
N LYS A 28 1.37 3.69 -5.94
CA LYS A 28 2.18 4.77 -6.48
C LYS A 28 2.24 4.64 -8.00
N TRP A 29 2.11 5.76 -8.69
CA TRP A 29 2.25 5.87 -10.12
C TRP A 29 3.37 6.84 -10.42
N ASP A 30 4.43 6.34 -11.06
CA ASP A 30 5.42 7.19 -11.72
C ASP A 30 4.83 7.66 -13.05
N THR A 31 4.52 8.95 -13.14
CA THR A 31 3.89 9.54 -14.31
C THR A 31 4.84 9.77 -15.49
N GLU A 32 6.16 9.73 -15.25
CA GLU A 32 7.19 9.88 -16.28
C GLU A 32 7.55 8.55 -16.92
N ALA A 33 7.72 7.50 -16.10
CA ALA A 33 7.99 6.15 -16.57
C ALA A 33 6.72 5.38 -16.98
N ASP A 34 5.55 5.88 -16.61
CA ASP A 34 4.25 5.19 -16.73
C ASP A 34 4.20 3.85 -15.98
N GLU A 35 4.75 3.82 -14.77
CA GLU A 35 4.88 2.61 -13.96
C GLU A 35 4.05 2.69 -12.67
N LEU A 36 3.26 1.64 -12.42
CA LEU A 36 2.54 1.46 -11.15
C LEU A 36 3.35 0.55 -10.23
N TYR A 37 3.54 0.98 -8.99
CA TYR A 37 4.25 0.20 -7.98
C TYR A 37 3.57 0.26 -6.62
N CYS A 38 3.75 -0.83 -5.87
CA CYS A 38 3.33 -0.92 -4.48
C CYS A 38 4.44 -0.40 -3.58
N VAL A 39 4.10 0.39 -2.56
CA VAL A 39 5.03 0.71 -1.48
C VAL A 39 4.79 -0.28 -0.36
N GLY A 40 5.76 -1.15 -0.12
CA GLY A 40 5.73 -2.05 1.02
C GLY A 40 5.84 -1.29 2.34
N PRO A 41 5.30 -1.83 3.44
CA PRO A 41 5.51 -1.25 4.76
C PRO A 41 7.00 -1.19 5.06
N GLN A 42 7.44 -0.05 5.59
CA GLN A 42 8.76 0.06 6.20
C GLN A 42 8.68 -0.67 7.54
N VAL A 43 9.32 -1.83 7.59
CA VAL A 43 9.35 -2.67 8.78
C VAL A 43 10.72 -2.55 9.41
N ASP A 44 10.84 -1.62 10.35
CA ASP A 44 11.99 -1.58 11.23
C ASP A 44 11.82 -2.69 12.28
N MET A 45 12.43 -3.83 11.99
CA MET A 45 12.59 -4.93 12.94
C MET A 45 14.06 -5.26 13.07
N GLU A 46 14.57 -5.21 14.30
CA GLU A 46 15.84 -5.85 14.59
C GLU A 46 15.67 -7.37 14.56
N ALA A 47 16.71 -8.09 14.14
CA ALA A 47 16.66 -9.55 14.05
C ALA A 47 16.34 -10.25 15.39
N SER A 48 16.56 -9.56 16.52
CA SER A 48 16.26 -10.06 17.87
C SER A 48 14.88 -9.66 18.39
N GLU A 49 14.11 -8.85 17.64
CA GLU A 49 12.82 -8.36 18.12
C GLU A 49 11.77 -9.48 18.14
N VAL A 50 11.08 -9.64 19.27
CA VAL A 50 9.98 -10.61 19.38
C VAL A 50 8.78 -10.13 18.55
N VAL A 51 8.45 -10.88 17.50
CA VAL A 51 7.30 -10.59 16.65
C VAL A 51 6.01 -10.96 17.39
N THR A 52 5.28 -9.93 17.86
CA THR A 52 3.95 -10.12 18.45
C THR A 52 2.87 -10.29 17.37
N LYS A 53 1.77 -10.97 17.72
CA LYS A 53 0.57 -11.06 16.86
C LYS A 53 0.08 -9.70 16.36
N ARG A 54 0.10 -8.68 17.22
CA ARG A 54 -0.33 -7.32 16.89
C ARG A 54 0.59 -6.68 15.85
N LYS A 55 1.92 -6.85 15.98
CA LYS A 55 2.89 -6.30 15.02
C LYS A 55 2.77 -7.02 13.67
N LEU A 56 2.64 -8.35 13.67
CA LEU A 56 2.40 -9.12 12.45
C LEU A 56 1.11 -8.67 11.74
N LEU A 57 -0.01 -8.56 12.47
CA LEU A 57 -1.28 -8.09 11.92
C LEU A 57 -1.17 -6.68 11.33
N SER A 58 -0.50 -5.76 12.04
CA SER A 58 -0.28 -4.39 11.58
C SER A 58 0.45 -4.36 10.24
N ILE A 59 1.51 -5.15 10.09
CA ILE A 59 2.31 -5.22 8.87
C ILE A 59 1.50 -5.81 7.72
N VAL A 60 0.82 -6.93 7.96
CA VAL A 60 0.01 -7.60 6.93
C VAL A 60 -1.12 -6.68 6.44
N ASN A 61 -1.80 -5.97 7.34
CA ASN A 61 -2.90 -5.07 6.98
C ASN A 61 -2.45 -3.75 6.37
N SER A 62 -1.21 -3.31 6.61
CA SER A 62 -0.66 -2.12 5.97
C SER A 62 -0.46 -2.29 4.46
N ILE A 63 -0.35 -3.54 4.00
CA ILE A 63 -0.29 -3.87 2.57
C ILE A 63 -1.72 -3.91 2.03
N HIS A 64 -2.15 -2.79 1.45
CA HIS A 64 -3.44 -2.73 0.76
C HIS A 64 -3.40 -3.53 -0.56
N ASN A 65 -4.53 -4.14 -0.92
CA ASN A 65 -4.65 -4.93 -2.15
C ASN A 65 -5.91 -4.55 -2.91
N LEU A 66 -5.86 -3.51 -3.74
CA LEU A 66 -7.05 -3.07 -4.47
C LEU A 66 -7.47 -4.00 -5.60
N ILE A 67 -6.56 -4.84 -6.13
CA ILE A 67 -6.84 -5.66 -7.32
C ILE A 67 -6.43 -7.14 -7.19
N GLY A 68 -5.93 -7.57 -6.03
CA GLY A 68 -5.39 -8.92 -5.86
C GLY A 68 -3.88 -9.04 -6.12
N PHE A 69 -3.22 -8.03 -6.69
CA PHE A 69 -1.81 -8.07 -7.07
C PHE A 69 -0.86 -8.41 -5.90
N THR A 70 -1.13 -7.89 -4.69
CA THR A 70 -0.30 -8.19 -3.50
C THR A 70 -0.73 -9.47 -2.77
N SER A 71 -1.69 -10.23 -3.31
CA SER A 71 -2.17 -11.48 -2.69
C SER A 71 -1.07 -12.53 -2.50
N PRO A 72 -0.21 -12.84 -3.49
CA PRO A 72 0.82 -13.86 -3.30
C PRO A 72 1.80 -13.50 -2.17
N ALA A 73 2.18 -12.22 -2.07
CA ALA A 73 3.07 -11.72 -1.03
C ALA A 73 2.41 -11.69 0.35
N THR A 74 1.11 -11.38 0.42
CA THR A 74 0.38 -11.31 1.71
C THR A 74 -0.17 -12.66 2.17
N LEU A 75 -0.24 -13.67 1.31
CA LEU A 75 -0.80 -14.98 1.63
C LEU A 75 -0.03 -15.69 2.74
N LEU A 76 1.29 -15.79 2.61
CA LEU A 76 2.13 -16.47 3.60
C LEU A 76 2.01 -15.83 5.00
N PRO A 77 2.16 -14.51 5.16
CA PRO A 77 1.93 -13.85 6.45
C PRO A 77 0.52 -14.07 7.02
N LYS A 78 -0.53 -14.09 6.17
CA LYS A 78 -1.91 -14.36 6.61
C LYS A 78 -2.07 -15.78 7.13
N LEU A 79 -1.46 -16.78 6.47
CA LEU A 79 -1.47 -18.16 6.93
C LEU A 79 -0.72 -18.31 8.26
N LEU A 80 0.47 -17.70 8.39
CA LEU A 80 1.22 -17.69 9.64
C LEU A 80 0.43 -17.06 10.78
N PHE A 81 -0.26 -15.96 10.51
CA PHE A 81 -1.12 -15.31 11.49
C PHE A 81 -2.29 -16.21 11.92
N GLN A 82 -2.96 -16.86 10.97
CA GLN A 82 -4.03 -17.83 11.26
C GLN A 82 -3.52 -19.01 12.09
N GLU A 83 -2.32 -19.51 11.80
CA GLU A 83 -1.66 -20.58 12.54
C GLU A 83 -1.34 -20.17 13.97
N ALA A 84 -0.72 -19.00 14.15
CA ALA A 84 -0.39 -18.46 15.47
C ALA A 84 -1.65 -18.23 16.32
N TRP A 85 -2.76 -17.85 15.67
CA TRP A 85 -4.04 -17.72 16.34
C TRP A 85 -4.60 -19.05 16.80
N ARG A 86 -4.62 -20.06 15.91
CA ARG A 86 -5.13 -21.40 16.21
C ARG A 86 -4.36 -22.08 17.34
N ASN A 87 -3.04 -21.90 17.37
CA ASN A 87 -2.16 -22.46 18.39
C ASN A 87 -2.08 -21.61 19.68
N LYS A 88 -2.84 -20.51 19.79
CA LYS A 88 -2.83 -19.59 20.94
C LYS A 88 -1.41 -19.11 21.34
N LEU A 89 -0.52 -18.94 20.35
CA LEU A 89 0.82 -18.39 20.57
C LEU A 89 0.73 -16.93 21.05
N GLY A 90 1.61 -16.47 21.93
CA GLY A 90 1.57 -15.10 22.49
C GLY A 90 1.92 -14.03 21.46
#